data_AF-W8P5L7-F1
#
_entry.id   AF-W8P5L7-F1
#
_cell.length_a   1.000
_cell.length_b   1.000
_cell.length_c   1.000
_cell.angle_alpha   90.00
_cell.angle_beta   90.00
_cell.angle_gamma   90.00
#
_symmetry.space_group_name_H-M   'P 1'
#
loop_
_entity.id
_entity.type
_entity.pdbx_description
1 polymer ?
#
loop_
_entity_poly.entity_id
_entity_poly.type
_entity_poly.pdbx_seq_one_letter_code
_entity_poly.pdbx_strand_id
1 'polypeptide(L)'
;VSTQQVVSVGASLIPFLEHDDANRALMGANMQRQAVPTLRADKPLVGTGMERAVAVDSGVTAVAKRGGTVQYVDASRIVIKVNEDEMYPGEAGIDIYNLTKYTRSNQNTCINQMPCVSLGEPVERGDVLADGPSTDLGELALGQNMRVAFMPWNGYNFEDSILVSERVVQEDRFTTIHIQELACVSRDTKLGPEEITADIPNVGEAALSKLDESGIVYIGAEVTGGDILVGKVTPKGETQLTPEEKLLRAIFGEKASDVKDSSLRVPNGVSGTVIDVQVFTR
;
A
#
# COMPACT_ATOMS: atom_id res chain seq x y z
N VAL A 1 -29.13 15.33 -19.27
CA VAL A 1 -29.79 16.15 -18.22
C VAL A 1 -30.52 15.19 -17.31
N SER A 2 -30.10 15.08 -16.04
CA SER A 2 -30.58 14.11 -15.04
C SER A 2 -30.79 14.82 -13.70
N THR A 3 -31.59 14.27 -12.79
CA THR A 3 -31.74 14.78 -11.41
C THR A 3 -30.42 14.82 -10.65
N GLN A 4 -29.47 13.95 -11.01
CA GLN A 4 -28.12 13.90 -10.44
C GLN A 4 -27.21 15.05 -10.88
N GLN A 5 -27.61 15.88 -11.85
CA GLN A 5 -26.75 16.97 -12.36
C GLN A 5 -26.48 18.11 -11.35
N VAL A 6 -27.28 18.17 -10.28
CA VAL A 6 -27.19 19.21 -9.24
C VAL A 6 -26.11 18.87 -8.20
N VAL A 7 -25.77 17.59 -8.05
CA VAL A 7 -24.88 17.09 -7.00
C VAL A 7 -23.50 16.73 -7.55
N SER A 8 -22.47 16.80 -6.70
CA SER A 8 -21.12 16.36 -7.05
C SER A 8 -21.02 14.84 -7.11
N VAL A 9 -19.96 14.31 -7.73
CA VAL A 9 -19.72 12.85 -7.83
C VAL A 9 -19.74 12.18 -6.45
N GLY A 10 -19.09 12.77 -5.45
CA GLY A 10 -19.10 12.22 -4.09
C GLY A 10 -20.49 12.21 -3.45
N ALA A 11 -21.24 13.31 -3.57
CA ALA A 11 -22.61 13.37 -3.04
C ALA A 11 -23.57 12.43 -3.79
N SER A 12 -23.33 12.18 -5.09
CA SER A 12 -24.14 11.26 -5.91
C SER A 12 -23.98 9.79 -5.53
N LEU A 13 -22.97 9.43 -4.73
CA LEU A 13 -22.75 8.08 -4.20
C LEU A 13 -23.51 7.85 -2.88
N ILE A 14 -24.13 8.87 -2.29
CA ILE A 14 -24.88 8.73 -1.04
C ILE A 14 -26.31 8.26 -1.38
N PRO A 15 -26.70 7.03 -1.02
CA PRO A 15 -28.10 6.61 -1.17
C PRO A 15 -28.99 7.37 -0.18
N PHE A 16 -30.24 7.63 -0.57
CA PHE A 16 -31.21 8.35 0.27
C PHE A 16 -30.80 9.78 0.66
N LEU A 17 -29.98 10.43 -0.17
CA LEU A 17 -29.50 11.81 0.05
C LEU A 17 -30.66 12.80 0.29
N GLU A 18 -31.82 12.58 -0.31
CA GLU A 18 -33.04 13.37 -0.14
C GLU A 18 -33.62 13.33 1.29
N HIS A 19 -33.21 12.35 2.10
CA HIS A 19 -33.66 12.19 3.48
C HIS A 19 -32.64 12.72 4.51
N ASP A 20 -31.47 13.16 4.07
CA ASP A 20 -30.41 13.67 4.93
C ASP A 20 -30.37 15.21 4.98
N ASP A 21 -30.00 15.73 6.14
CA ASP A 21 -29.69 17.17 6.28
C ASP A 21 -28.41 17.51 5.49
N ALA A 22 -28.39 18.71 4.90
CA ALA A 22 -27.29 19.15 4.05
C ALA A 22 -25.92 19.13 4.75
N ASN A 23 -25.87 19.40 6.07
CA ASN A 23 -24.60 19.36 6.80
C ASN A 23 -24.07 17.92 6.95
N ARG A 24 -24.97 16.94 7.15
CA ARG A 24 -24.60 15.52 7.23
C ARG A 24 -24.19 14.98 5.87
N ALA A 25 -24.87 15.37 4.81
CA ALA A 25 -24.48 15.05 3.44
C ALA A 25 -23.07 15.58 3.11
N LEU A 26 -22.76 16.82 3.49
CA LEU A 26 -21.43 17.41 3.31
C LEU A 26 -20.36 16.63 4.08
N MET A 27 -20.63 16.26 5.34
CA MET A 27 -19.71 15.45 6.14
C MET A 27 -19.50 14.07 5.51
N GLY A 28 -20.58 13.40 5.09
CA GLY A 28 -20.53 12.10 4.45
C GLY A 28 -19.67 12.09 3.19
N ALA A 29 -19.90 13.03 2.27
CA ALA A 29 -19.11 13.15 1.05
C ALA A 29 -17.61 13.45 1.32
N ASN A 30 -17.30 14.16 2.40
CA ASN A 30 -15.91 14.44 2.79
C ASN A 30 -15.23 13.24 3.45
N MET A 31 -15.96 12.52 4.32
CA MET A 31 -15.47 11.31 4.98
C MET A 31 -15.23 10.17 3.99
N GLN A 32 -16.08 10.02 2.97
CA GLN A 32 -15.90 9.02 1.90
C GLN A 32 -14.55 9.12 1.21
N ARG A 33 -14.03 10.35 0.99
CA ARG A 33 -12.71 10.57 0.36
C ARG A 33 -11.53 10.12 1.21
N GLN A 34 -11.75 9.86 2.49
CA GLN A 34 -10.71 9.46 3.45
C GLN A 34 -10.76 7.95 3.74
N ALA A 35 -11.72 7.22 3.17
CA ALA A 35 -11.79 5.78 3.32
C ALA A 35 -10.55 5.12 2.72
N VAL A 36 -9.85 4.33 3.53
CA VAL A 36 -8.66 3.58 3.10
C VAL A 36 -9.11 2.24 2.55
N PRO A 37 -8.57 1.79 1.40
CA PRO A 37 -8.90 0.48 0.85
C PRO A 37 -8.62 -0.67 1.82
N THR A 38 -9.64 -1.50 2.05
CA THR A 38 -9.54 -2.73 2.83
C THR A 38 -8.84 -3.84 2.04
N LEU A 39 -8.32 -4.83 2.76
CA LEU A 39 -7.64 -6.00 2.19
C LEU A 39 -8.51 -6.73 1.16
N ARG A 40 -9.82 -6.79 1.43
CA ARG A 40 -10.83 -7.34 0.53
C ARG A 40 -11.85 -6.24 0.23
N ALA A 41 -12.12 -6.00 -1.04
CA ALA A 41 -13.22 -5.14 -1.46
C ALA A 41 -14.56 -5.87 -1.22
N ASP A 42 -15.59 -5.11 -0.88
CA ASP A 42 -16.97 -5.60 -0.74
C ASP A 42 -17.90 -4.54 -1.33
N LYS A 43 -18.57 -4.86 -2.44
CA LYS A 43 -19.47 -3.93 -3.10
C LYS A 43 -20.60 -3.46 -2.17
N PRO A 44 -21.04 -2.19 -2.26
CA PRO A 44 -22.15 -1.71 -1.46
C PRO A 44 -23.44 -2.47 -1.79
N LEU A 45 -24.12 -3.03 -0.78
CA LEU A 45 -25.42 -3.68 -0.97
C LEU A 45 -26.53 -2.66 -1.34
N VAL A 46 -26.33 -1.40 -0.94
CA VAL A 46 -27.21 -0.28 -1.25
C VAL A 46 -26.36 0.81 -1.90
N GLY A 47 -26.54 0.99 -3.21
CA GLY A 47 -25.81 1.98 -4.01
C GLY A 47 -26.74 2.85 -4.85
N THR A 48 -26.16 3.76 -5.64
CA THR A 48 -26.90 4.72 -6.49
C THR A 48 -26.75 4.44 -7.99
N GLY A 49 -25.88 3.51 -8.38
CA GLY A 49 -25.50 3.21 -9.76
C GLY A 49 -24.33 4.06 -10.27
N MET A 50 -23.88 5.06 -9.50
CA MET A 50 -22.72 5.88 -9.83
C MET A 50 -21.39 5.17 -9.56
N GLU A 51 -21.41 4.09 -8.76
CA GLU A 51 -20.23 3.33 -8.33
C GLU A 51 -19.43 2.81 -9.53
N ARG A 52 -20.11 2.28 -10.55
CA ARG A 52 -19.47 1.79 -11.78
C ARG A 52 -18.84 2.92 -12.59
N ALA A 53 -19.56 4.03 -12.74
CA ALA A 53 -19.04 5.19 -13.47
C ALA A 53 -17.75 5.72 -12.82
N VAL A 54 -17.74 5.84 -11.49
CA VAL A 54 -16.55 6.29 -10.75
C VAL A 54 -15.40 5.30 -10.85
N ALA A 55 -15.66 4.00 -10.72
CA ALA A 55 -14.61 2.97 -10.81
C ALA A 55 -13.96 2.92 -12.20
N VAL A 56 -14.75 3.00 -13.27
CA VAL A 56 -14.25 2.97 -14.66
C VAL A 56 -13.54 4.27 -15.03
N ASP A 57 -14.13 5.43 -14.74
CA ASP A 57 -13.58 6.73 -15.14
C ASP A 57 -12.35 7.16 -14.33
N SER A 58 -12.16 6.58 -13.12
CA SER A 58 -10.99 6.90 -12.28
C SER A 58 -9.65 6.37 -12.82
N GLY A 59 -9.68 5.37 -13.72
CA GLY A 59 -8.49 4.74 -14.27
C GLY A 59 -7.74 3.82 -13.29
N VAL A 60 -8.31 3.51 -12.12
CA VAL A 60 -7.72 2.54 -11.17
C VAL A 60 -7.96 1.08 -11.60
N THR A 61 -9.01 0.85 -12.37
CA THR A 61 -9.39 -0.45 -12.94
C THR A 61 -8.73 -0.65 -14.32
N ALA A 62 -8.46 -1.89 -14.70
CA ALA A 62 -8.02 -2.21 -16.06
C ALA A 62 -9.24 -2.46 -16.94
N VAL A 63 -9.42 -1.66 -17.99
CA VAL A 63 -10.60 -1.71 -18.87
C VAL A 63 -10.23 -2.22 -20.26
N ALA A 64 -11.06 -3.09 -20.82
CA ALA A 64 -10.93 -3.61 -22.17
C ALA A 64 -11.07 -2.49 -23.21
N LYS A 65 -10.05 -2.33 -24.04
CA LYS A 65 -10.03 -1.33 -25.11
C LYS A 65 -10.83 -1.80 -26.32
N ARG A 66 -10.83 -3.11 -26.54
CA ARG A 66 -11.50 -3.83 -27.62
C ARG A 66 -12.17 -5.08 -27.07
N GLY A 67 -13.29 -5.47 -27.69
CA GLY A 67 -13.96 -6.73 -27.38
C GLY A 67 -13.19 -7.95 -27.86
N GLY A 68 -13.33 -9.06 -27.16
CA GLY A 68 -12.57 -10.28 -27.46
C GLY A 68 -12.88 -11.44 -26.54
N THR A 69 -12.02 -12.46 -26.59
CA THR A 69 -12.04 -13.58 -25.66
C THR A 69 -10.74 -13.60 -24.86
N VAL A 70 -10.85 -13.83 -23.55
CA VAL A 70 -9.70 -13.89 -22.66
C VAL A 70 -8.86 -15.14 -22.97
N GLN A 71 -7.64 -14.93 -23.48
CA GLN A 71 -6.74 -16.03 -23.86
C GLN A 71 -5.89 -16.51 -22.68
N TYR A 72 -5.46 -15.58 -21.82
CA TYR A 72 -4.62 -15.87 -20.67
C TYR A 72 -4.92 -14.89 -19.52
N VAL A 73 -5.03 -15.44 -18.31
CA VAL A 73 -5.21 -14.67 -17.08
C VAL A 73 -4.16 -15.11 -16.08
N ASP A 74 -3.46 -14.14 -15.54
CA ASP A 74 -2.56 -14.30 -14.40
C ASP A 74 -2.74 -13.12 -13.44
N ALA A 75 -2.24 -13.27 -12.22
CA ALA A 75 -2.24 -12.19 -11.23
C ALA A 75 -1.45 -10.96 -11.70
N SER A 76 -0.51 -11.12 -12.65
CA SER A 76 0.36 -10.06 -13.16
C SER A 76 -0.09 -9.45 -14.49
N ARG A 77 -0.79 -10.21 -15.35
CA ARG A 77 -1.17 -9.78 -16.69
C ARG A 77 -2.39 -10.51 -17.22
N ILE A 78 -3.12 -9.84 -18.10
CA ILE A 78 -4.29 -10.37 -18.81
C ILE A 78 -4.02 -10.22 -20.31
N VAL A 79 -4.30 -11.27 -21.07
CA VAL A 79 -4.15 -11.29 -22.53
C VAL A 79 -5.50 -11.58 -23.16
N ILE A 80 -5.93 -10.69 -24.04
CA ILE A 80 -7.19 -10.79 -24.77
C ILE A 80 -6.90 -11.02 -26.24
N LYS A 81 -7.55 -12.04 -26.80
CA LYS A 81 -7.63 -12.23 -28.24
C LYS A 81 -8.80 -11.41 -28.76
N VAL A 82 -8.50 -10.43 -29.59
CA VAL A 82 -9.47 -9.45 -30.11
C VAL A 82 -10.37 -10.13 -31.14
N ASN A 83 -11.65 -9.73 -31.17
CA ASN A 83 -12.59 -10.19 -32.20
C ASN A 83 -12.18 -9.65 -33.58
N GLU A 84 -12.43 -10.42 -34.64
CA GLU A 84 -12.06 -10.03 -36.01
C GLU A 84 -12.73 -8.72 -36.45
N ASP A 85 -13.91 -8.41 -35.93
CA ASP A 85 -14.68 -7.20 -36.23
C ASP A 85 -14.00 -5.90 -35.75
N GLU A 86 -13.25 -5.97 -34.65
CA GLU A 86 -12.53 -4.84 -34.05
C GLU A 86 -11.03 -4.84 -34.36
N MET A 87 -10.57 -5.78 -35.20
CA MET A 87 -9.17 -5.95 -35.54
C MET A 87 -8.74 -4.98 -36.64
N TYR A 88 -7.67 -4.22 -36.40
CA TYR A 88 -7.07 -3.39 -37.45
C TYR A 88 -6.21 -4.24 -38.39
N PRO A 89 -6.29 -4.01 -39.72
CA PRO A 89 -5.46 -4.72 -40.68
C PRO A 89 -3.97 -4.50 -40.40
N GLY A 90 -3.23 -5.59 -40.15
CA GLY A 90 -1.78 -5.57 -39.90
C GLY A 90 -1.37 -5.66 -38.42
N GLU A 91 -2.30 -5.67 -37.46
CA GLU A 91 -2.01 -5.94 -36.04
C GLU A 91 -2.09 -7.43 -35.71
N ALA A 92 -1.38 -7.86 -34.66
CA ALA A 92 -1.33 -9.25 -34.21
C ALA A 92 -2.65 -9.77 -33.59
N GLY A 93 -3.65 -8.91 -33.41
CA GLY A 93 -4.97 -9.29 -32.87
C GLY A 93 -4.96 -9.71 -31.38
N ILE A 94 -3.93 -9.33 -30.63
CA ILE A 94 -3.76 -9.66 -29.21
C ILE A 94 -3.48 -8.39 -28.42
N ASP A 95 -4.30 -8.12 -27.40
CA ASP A 95 -4.10 -7.04 -26.43
C ASP A 95 -3.55 -7.58 -25.12
N ILE A 96 -2.47 -6.96 -24.63
CA ILE A 96 -1.81 -7.34 -23.37
C ILE A 96 -1.98 -6.22 -22.35
N TYR A 97 -2.53 -6.57 -21.19
CA TYR A 97 -2.74 -5.69 -20.06
C TYR A 97 -1.85 -6.13 -18.90
N ASN A 98 -0.85 -5.33 -18.56
CA ASN A 98 -0.01 -5.57 -17.37
C ASN A 98 -0.67 -4.90 -16.16
N LEU A 99 -0.83 -5.67 -15.09
CA LEU A 99 -1.47 -5.22 -13.86
C LEU A 99 -0.46 -4.61 -12.90
N THR A 100 -0.87 -3.56 -12.21
CA THR A 100 -0.08 -2.95 -11.14
C THR A 100 -0.22 -3.78 -9.87
N LYS A 101 0.91 -4.26 -9.31
CA LYS A 101 0.91 -5.12 -8.11
C LYS A 101 1.61 -4.41 -6.95
N TYR A 102 0.95 -4.44 -5.79
CA TYR A 102 1.48 -3.99 -4.49
C TYR A 102 2.37 -2.75 -4.56
N THR A 103 1.88 -1.70 -5.21
CA THR A 103 2.61 -0.45 -5.38
C THR A 103 2.15 0.57 -4.35
N ARG A 104 3.09 1.39 -3.87
CA ARG A 104 2.83 2.45 -2.89
C ARG A 104 1.99 3.58 -3.49
N SER A 105 1.00 4.05 -2.74
CA SER A 105 0.31 5.31 -3.01
C SER A 105 0.96 6.50 -2.29
N ASN A 106 0.58 7.72 -2.67
CA ASN A 106 1.03 8.95 -2.03
C ASN A 106 0.69 9.02 -0.52
N GLN A 107 -0.40 8.38 -0.10
CA GLN A 107 -0.85 8.33 1.30
C GLN A 107 -0.34 7.07 2.03
N ASN A 108 0.67 6.37 1.49
CA ASN A 108 1.21 5.12 2.02
C ASN A 108 0.18 3.98 2.11
N THR A 109 -0.85 4.01 1.24
CA THR A 109 -1.78 2.89 1.04
C THR A 109 -1.27 1.98 -0.08
N CYS A 110 -1.91 0.82 -0.24
CA CYS A 110 -1.59 -0.14 -1.29
C CYS A 110 -2.44 0.08 -2.55
N ILE A 111 -1.78 0.16 -3.70
CA ILE A 111 -2.39 0.07 -5.02
C ILE A 111 -2.10 -1.32 -5.56
N ASN A 112 -3.13 -2.14 -5.67
CA ASN A 112 -3.05 -3.50 -6.17
C ASN A 112 -4.24 -3.77 -7.10
N GLN A 113 -3.95 -4.27 -8.29
CA GLN A 113 -4.95 -4.72 -9.24
C GLN A 113 -5.14 -6.24 -9.16
N MET A 114 -6.38 -6.68 -9.24
CA MET A 114 -6.77 -8.09 -9.19
C MET A 114 -7.59 -8.43 -10.44
N PRO A 115 -7.22 -9.47 -11.20
CA PRO A 115 -8.01 -9.88 -12.36
C PRO A 115 -9.40 -10.34 -11.89
N CYS A 116 -10.45 -9.87 -12.56
CA CYS A 116 -11.83 -10.27 -12.27
C CYS A 116 -12.42 -11.23 -13.34
N VAL A 117 -11.80 -11.29 -14.52
CA VAL A 117 -12.20 -12.17 -15.62
C VAL A 117 -11.57 -13.56 -15.54
N SER A 118 -12.24 -14.55 -16.13
CA SER A 118 -11.79 -15.93 -16.22
C SER A 118 -11.23 -16.30 -17.61
N LEU A 119 -10.41 -17.35 -17.66
CA LEU A 119 -9.85 -17.85 -18.93
C LEU A 119 -10.96 -18.35 -19.86
N GLY A 120 -10.98 -17.87 -21.10
CA GLY A 120 -11.99 -18.21 -22.10
C GLY A 120 -13.29 -17.40 -22.01
N GLU A 121 -13.39 -16.45 -21.10
CA GLU A 121 -14.57 -15.58 -20.96
C GLU A 121 -14.64 -14.57 -22.13
N PRO A 122 -15.82 -14.38 -22.75
CA PRO A 122 -16.03 -13.30 -23.71
C PRO A 122 -16.15 -11.96 -22.99
N VAL A 123 -15.47 -10.94 -23.50
CA VAL A 123 -15.46 -9.58 -22.94
C VAL A 123 -15.78 -8.57 -24.03
N GLU A 124 -16.54 -7.54 -23.68
CA GLU A 124 -16.88 -6.45 -24.59
C GLU A 124 -15.96 -5.25 -24.38
N ARG A 125 -15.98 -4.34 -25.36
CA ARG A 125 -15.25 -3.08 -25.25
C ARG A 125 -15.83 -2.25 -24.10
N GLY A 126 -14.98 -1.85 -23.16
CA GLY A 126 -15.37 -1.09 -21.97
C GLY A 126 -15.60 -1.95 -20.73
N ASP A 127 -15.50 -3.28 -20.82
CA ASP A 127 -15.58 -4.15 -19.65
C ASP A 127 -14.36 -4.03 -18.76
N VAL A 128 -14.58 -4.18 -17.45
CA VAL A 128 -13.51 -4.21 -16.45
C VAL A 128 -12.87 -5.60 -16.46
N LEU A 129 -11.56 -5.65 -16.71
CA LEU A 129 -10.74 -6.86 -16.74
C LEU A 129 -10.05 -7.13 -15.41
N ALA A 130 -9.68 -6.07 -14.70
CA ALA A 130 -9.11 -6.15 -13.37
C ALA A 130 -9.64 -5.01 -12.50
N ASP A 131 -10.03 -5.38 -11.29
CA ASP A 131 -10.37 -4.44 -10.24
C ASP A 131 -9.11 -3.79 -9.67
N GLY A 132 -9.22 -2.52 -9.31
CA GLY A 132 -8.21 -1.76 -8.58
C GLY A 132 -8.42 -1.80 -7.06
N PRO A 133 -7.71 -0.94 -6.31
CA PRO A 133 -7.96 -0.77 -4.89
C PRO A 133 -9.37 -0.18 -4.66
N SER A 134 -10.11 -0.74 -3.70
CA SER A 134 -11.49 -0.33 -3.39
C SER A 134 -12.46 -0.42 -4.58
N THR A 135 -12.33 -1.44 -5.43
CA THR A 135 -13.33 -1.78 -6.44
C THR A 135 -13.63 -3.28 -6.40
N ASP A 136 -14.87 -3.66 -6.65
CA ASP A 136 -15.34 -5.05 -6.72
C ASP A 136 -16.24 -5.22 -7.96
N LEU A 137 -15.82 -6.07 -8.90
CA LEU A 137 -16.51 -6.34 -10.18
C LEU A 137 -16.86 -5.06 -10.97
N GLY A 138 -15.94 -4.10 -10.98
CA GLY A 138 -16.09 -2.82 -11.65
C GLY A 138 -16.98 -1.81 -10.93
N GLU A 139 -17.40 -2.07 -9.69
CA GLU A 139 -18.11 -1.12 -8.83
C GLU A 139 -17.18 -0.57 -7.74
N LEU A 140 -17.34 0.71 -7.39
CA LEU A 140 -16.61 1.32 -6.28
C LEU A 140 -17.03 0.71 -4.94
N ALA A 141 -16.06 0.16 -4.21
CA ALA A 141 -16.19 -0.51 -2.93
C ALA A 141 -15.23 0.12 -1.88
N LEU A 142 -15.59 1.31 -1.39
CA LEU A 142 -14.76 2.07 -0.43
C LEU A 142 -14.66 1.42 0.96
N GLY A 143 -15.58 0.54 1.32
CA GLY A 143 -15.67 -0.09 2.63
C GLY A 143 -16.36 -1.45 2.53
N GLN A 144 -16.97 -1.89 3.64
CA GLN A 144 -17.66 -3.18 3.69
C GLN A 144 -19.01 -3.10 4.40
N ASN A 145 -19.96 -3.94 3.98
CA ASN A 145 -21.30 -3.96 4.55
C ASN A 145 -21.32 -4.74 5.87
N MET A 146 -21.87 -4.13 6.92
CA MET A 146 -21.94 -4.72 8.25
C MET A 146 -23.38 -4.93 8.70
N ARG A 147 -23.61 -6.00 9.48
CA ARG A 147 -24.89 -6.17 10.17
C ARG A 147 -24.91 -5.26 11.41
N VAL A 148 -25.72 -4.22 11.35
CA VAL A 148 -25.82 -3.21 12.41
C VAL A 148 -27.17 -3.36 13.15
N ALA A 149 -27.15 -3.12 14.46
CA ALA A 149 -28.34 -3.04 15.30
C ALA A 149 -28.35 -1.71 16.05
N PHE A 150 -29.47 -0.98 15.99
CA PHE A 150 -29.65 0.27 16.72
C PHE A 150 -30.25 -0.02 18.10
N MET A 151 -29.41 -0.06 19.13
CA MET A 151 -29.82 -0.20 20.53
C MET A 151 -28.74 0.34 21.48
N PRO A 152 -29.08 0.87 22.65
CA PRO A 152 -28.09 1.16 23.68
C PRO A 152 -27.47 -0.14 24.20
N TRP A 153 -26.15 -0.17 24.37
CA TRP A 153 -25.43 -1.34 24.87
C TRP A 153 -24.46 -0.97 25.99
N ASN A 154 -24.93 -1.03 27.25
CA ASN A 154 -24.14 -0.84 28.47
C ASN A 154 -23.24 0.44 28.47
N GLY A 155 -23.62 1.47 27.73
CA GLY A 155 -22.84 2.70 27.59
C GLY A 155 -21.62 2.62 26.68
N TYR A 156 -21.33 1.46 26.06
CA TYR A 156 -20.21 1.34 25.12
C TYR A 156 -20.44 2.08 23.79
N ASN A 157 -21.68 2.37 23.46
CA ASN A 157 -22.06 3.23 22.34
C ASN A 157 -22.57 4.60 22.80
N PHE A 158 -21.96 5.15 23.85
CA PHE A 158 -22.25 6.51 24.32
C PHE A 158 -21.72 7.56 23.33
N GLU A 159 -22.49 8.63 23.14
CA GLU A 159 -22.29 9.64 22.08
C GLU A 159 -22.24 8.98 20.69
N ASP A 160 -21.11 9.09 19.99
CA ASP A 160 -20.88 8.51 18.66
C ASP A 160 -19.90 7.32 18.70
N SER A 161 -19.70 6.74 19.89
CA SER A 161 -18.84 5.55 20.03
C SER A 161 -19.46 4.33 19.35
N ILE A 162 -18.63 3.53 18.70
CA ILE A 162 -19.06 2.32 17.98
C ILE A 162 -18.56 1.09 18.72
N LEU A 163 -19.49 0.21 19.10
CA LEU A 163 -19.16 -1.14 19.59
C LEU A 163 -19.10 -2.10 18.40
N VAL A 164 -17.96 -2.77 18.26
CA VAL A 164 -17.70 -3.72 17.17
C VAL A 164 -17.58 -5.14 17.74
N SER A 165 -18.09 -6.13 17.01
CA SER A 165 -17.93 -7.53 17.38
C SER A 165 -16.51 -8.02 17.08
N GLU A 166 -15.96 -8.88 17.93
CA GLU A 166 -14.68 -9.56 17.68
C GLU A 166 -14.68 -10.35 16.36
N ARG A 167 -15.86 -10.80 15.89
CA ARG A 167 -15.98 -11.49 14.61
C ARG A 167 -15.45 -10.67 13.43
N VAL A 168 -15.53 -9.34 13.51
CA VAL A 168 -15.06 -8.44 12.45
C VAL A 168 -13.54 -8.47 12.31
N VAL A 169 -12.82 -8.59 13.43
CA VAL A 169 -11.35 -8.73 13.41
C VAL A 169 -10.94 -10.15 13.00
N GLN A 170 -11.68 -11.18 13.43
CA GLN A 170 -11.41 -12.57 13.03
C GLN A 170 -11.58 -12.80 11.52
N GLU A 171 -12.48 -12.04 10.88
CA GLU A 171 -12.74 -12.10 9.43
C GLU A 171 -11.83 -11.15 8.63
N ASP A 172 -10.89 -10.43 9.26
CA ASP A 172 -9.95 -9.48 8.64
C ASP A 172 -10.63 -8.44 7.72
N ARG A 173 -11.87 -8.04 8.08
CA ARG A 173 -12.74 -7.23 7.21
C ARG A 173 -12.21 -5.82 6.98
N PHE A 174 -11.72 -5.18 8.04
CA PHE A 174 -11.17 -3.82 8.00
C PHE A 174 -9.64 -3.79 8.11
N THR A 175 -8.97 -4.90 7.80
CA THR A 175 -7.51 -4.95 7.72
C THR A 175 -7.06 -4.19 6.46
N THR A 176 -6.06 -3.33 6.57
CA THR A 176 -5.55 -2.50 5.47
C THR A 176 -4.07 -2.78 5.22
N ILE A 177 -3.63 -2.66 3.96
CA ILE A 177 -2.21 -2.79 3.60
C ILE A 177 -1.61 -1.39 3.46
N HIS A 178 -0.54 -1.15 4.24
CA HIS A 178 0.24 0.08 4.17
C HIS A 178 1.63 -0.20 3.63
N ILE A 179 2.08 0.64 2.69
CA ILE A 179 3.41 0.53 2.09
C ILE A 179 4.16 1.81 2.40
N GLN A 180 5.25 1.69 3.15
CA GLN A 180 6.13 2.80 3.50
C GLN A 180 7.45 2.66 2.75
N GLU A 181 7.92 3.78 2.23
CA GLU A 181 9.24 3.86 1.62
C GLU A 181 10.19 4.52 2.62
N LEU A 182 11.29 3.83 2.92
CA LEU A 182 12.34 4.32 3.80
C LEU A 182 13.61 4.45 2.96
N ALA A 183 14.17 5.65 2.92
CA ALA A 183 15.36 5.95 2.12
C ALA A 183 16.58 6.14 3.02
N CYS A 184 17.68 5.47 2.67
CA CYS A 184 19.00 5.71 3.24
C CYS A 184 19.87 6.39 2.18
N VAL A 185 20.54 7.48 2.55
CA VAL A 185 21.46 8.19 1.65
C VAL A 185 22.84 8.15 2.27
N SER A 186 23.80 7.62 1.52
CA SER A 186 25.23 7.79 1.78
C SER A 186 25.71 9.09 1.13
N ARG A 187 26.52 9.86 1.85
CA ARG A 187 27.07 11.14 1.39
C ARG A 187 28.56 11.22 1.68
N ASP A 188 29.26 11.99 0.85
CA ASP A 188 30.63 12.41 1.15
C ASP A 188 30.63 13.49 2.22
N THR A 189 31.26 13.18 3.35
CA THR A 189 31.50 14.15 4.41
C THR A 189 32.92 14.71 4.33
N LYS A 190 33.21 15.79 5.07
CA LYS A 190 34.57 16.37 5.13
C LYS A 190 35.60 15.41 5.75
N LEU A 191 35.15 14.45 6.56
CA LEU A 191 36.00 13.48 7.25
C LEU A 191 36.22 12.20 6.43
N GLY A 192 35.44 12.01 5.38
CA GLY A 192 35.49 10.84 4.50
C GLY A 192 34.11 10.49 3.91
N PRO A 193 34.07 9.57 2.94
CA PRO A 193 32.82 9.03 2.42
C PRO A 193 32.07 8.24 3.51
N GLU A 194 30.74 8.36 3.53
CA GLU A 194 29.89 7.38 4.23
C GLU A 194 29.85 6.07 3.45
N GLU A 195 29.94 4.94 4.13
CA GLU A 195 29.92 3.63 3.49
C GLU A 195 28.65 2.86 3.88
N ILE A 196 28.07 2.18 2.90
CA ILE A 196 27.01 1.19 3.13
C ILE A 196 27.72 -0.14 3.29
N THR A 197 27.65 -0.70 4.49
CA THR A 197 28.37 -1.94 4.86
C THR A 197 27.65 -2.66 5.99
N ALA A 198 27.81 -3.98 6.03
CA ALA A 198 27.35 -4.82 7.13
C ALA A 198 28.26 -4.74 8.38
N ASP A 199 29.45 -4.16 8.27
CA ASP A 199 30.38 -3.98 9.40
C ASP A 199 29.98 -2.76 10.25
N ILE A 200 29.01 -2.97 11.15
CA ILE A 200 28.44 -1.91 11.99
C ILE A 200 28.97 -2.02 13.41
N PRO A 201 29.58 -0.95 13.98
CA PRO A 201 30.14 -1.00 15.33
C PRO A 201 29.04 -1.13 16.39
N ASN A 202 29.33 -1.88 17.46
CA ASN A 202 28.46 -2.06 18.63
C ASN A 202 27.10 -2.73 18.35
N VAL A 203 26.99 -3.48 17.24
CA VAL A 203 25.79 -4.23 16.88
C VAL A 203 26.08 -5.73 17.00
N GLY A 204 25.20 -6.48 17.66
CA GLY A 204 25.35 -7.94 17.80
C GLY A 204 25.00 -8.69 16.52
N GLU A 205 25.56 -9.89 16.33
CA GLU A 205 25.34 -10.74 15.14
C GLU A 205 23.85 -11.01 14.84
N ALA A 206 22.99 -11.05 15.86
CA ALA A 206 21.56 -11.25 15.68
C ALA A 206 20.91 -10.15 14.82
N ALA A 207 21.33 -8.90 14.96
CA ALA A 207 20.81 -7.80 14.15
C ALA A 207 21.41 -7.77 12.74
N LEU A 208 22.63 -8.30 12.58
CA LEU A 208 23.29 -8.45 11.27
C LEU A 208 22.73 -9.62 10.46
N SER A 209 22.10 -10.60 11.11
CA SER A 209 21.57 -11.80 10.44
C SER A 209 20.54 -11.52 9.34
N LYS A 210 19.86 -10.37 9.40
CA LYS A 210 18.85 -9.94 8.41
C LYS A 210 19.45 -9.16 7.24
N LEU A 211 20.72 -8.79 7.32
CA LEU A 211 21.43 -8.03 6.30
C LEU A 211 22.22 -8.97 5.38
N ASP A 212 22.35 -8.58 4.13
CA ASP A 212 23.24 -9.20 3.16
C ASP A 212 24.70 -8.76 3.38
N GLU A 213 25.61 -9.30 2.56
CA GLU A 213 27.04 -8.97 2.60
C GLU A 213 27.32 -7.47 2.34
N SER A 214 26.39 -6.78 1.67
CA SER A 214 26.49 -5.34 1.38
C SER A 214 25.91 -4.48 2.51
N GLY A 215 25.29 -5.07 3.53
CA GLY A 215 24.63 -4.35 4.62
C GLY A 215 23.20 -3.94 4.30
N ILE A 216 22.51 -4.59 3.36
CA ILE A 216 21.13 -4.29 2.97
C ILE A 216 20.22 -5.47 3.37
N VAL A 217 19.02 -5.18 3.87
CA VAL A 217 18.06 -6.21 4.27
C VAL A 217 17.57 -7.05 3.08
N TYR A 218 17.36 -8.35 3.32
CA TYR A 218 16.78 -9.25 2.32
C TYR A 218 15.31 -8.92 2.03
N ILE A 219 14.93 -9.00 0.75
CA ILE A 219 13.51 -8.96 0.33
C ILE A 219 12.79 -10.18 0.90
N GLY A 220 11.64 -9.96 1.52
CA GLY A 220 10.85 -10.98 2.22
C GLY A 220 11.15 -11.10 3.72
N ALA A 221 12.13 -10.36 4.25
CA ALA A 221 12.42 -10.39 5.69
C ALA A 221 11.31 -9.68 6.50
N GLU A 222 10.87 -10.32 7.58
CA GLU A 222 10.02 -9.70 8.59
C GLU A 222 10.86 -8.86 9.55
N VAL A 223 10.48 -7.60 9.71
CA VAL A 223 11.20 -6.60 10.48
C VAL A 223 10.29 -5.92 11.50
N THR A 224 10.90 -5.54 12.61
CA THR A 224 10.24 -4.86 13.73
C THR A 224 10.96 -3.57 14.08
N GLY A 225 10.30 -2.67 14.80
CA GLY A 225 10.87 -1.38 15.21
C GLY A 225 12.25 -1.55 15.87
N GLY A 226 13.25 -0.85 15.34
CA GLY A 226 14.64 -0.92 15.79
C GLY A 226 15.57 -1.82 14.97
N ASP A 227 15.01 -2.73 14.16
CA ASP A 227 15.78 -3.55 13.22
C ASP A 227 16.48 -2.68 12.17
N ILE A 228 17.66 -3.10 11.72
CA ILE A 228 18.46 -2.39 10.72
C ILE A 228 18.00 -2.81 9.33
N LEU A 229 17.63 -1.84 8.49
CA LEU A 229 17.27 -2.07 7.09
C LEU A 229 18.47 -1.87 6.16
N VAL A 230 19.27 -0.83 6.42
CA VAL A 230 20.48 -0.52 5.65
C VAL A 230 21.57 -0.09 6.62
N GLY A 231 22.61 -0.91 6.70
CA GLY A 231 23.84 -0.63 7.43
C GLY A 231 24.57 0.55 6.82
N LYS A 232 24.81 1.59 7.61
CA LYS A 232 25.54 2.78 7.17
C LYS A 232 26.50 3.25 8.24
N VAL A 233 27.75 3.40 7.87
CA VAL A 233 28.81 3.90 8.75
C VAL A 233 29.28 5.27 8.29
N THR A 234 29.41 6.19 9.26
CA THR A 234 29.98 7.53 9.03
C THR A 234 31.38 7.58 9.64
N PRO A 235 32.41 8.06 8.92
CA PRO A 235 33.70 8.33 9.53
C PRO A 235 33.54 9.41 10.61
N LYS A 236 34.04 9.11 11.81
CA LYS A 236 33.98 9.99 12.98
C LYS A 236 35.36 10.58 13.23
N GLY A 237 35.40 11.89 13.49
CA GLY A 237 36.63 12.55 13.92
C GLY A 237 37.07 12.09 15.31
N GLU A 238 38.36 12.23 15.60
CA GLU A 238 38.94 11.84 16.87
C GLU A 238 38.30 12.64 18.03
N THR A 239 37.53 11.97 18.89
CA THR A 239 36.95 12.59 20.07
C THR A 239 37.92 12.52 21.24
N GLN A 240 38.19 13.66 21.89
CA GLN A 240 38.92 13.66 23.16
C GLN A 240 38.06 12.99 24.24
N LEU A 241 38.37 11.72 24.53
CA LEU A 241 37.74 10.95 25.61
C LEU A 241 38.15 11.49 26.98
N THR A 242 37.24 11.43 27.95
CA THR A 242 37.56 11.82 29.33
C THR A 242 38.54 10.84 29.98
N PRO A 243 39.27 11.22 31.05
CA PRO A 243 40.18 10.31 31.74
C PRO A 243 39.53 8.99 32.17
N GLU A 244 38.24 9.03 32.56
CA GLU A 244 37.45 7.86 32.95
C GLU A 244 37.22 6.91 31.77
N GLU A 245 36.82 7.43 30.59
CA GLU A 245 36.63 6.64 29.37
C GLU A 245 37.96 6.06 28.86
N LYS A 246 39.06 6.81 28.97
CA LYS A 246 40.41 6.32 28.64
C LYS A 246 40.81 5.15 29.54
N LEU A 247 40.52 5.24 30.84
CA LEU A 247 40.80 4.15 31.78
C LEU A 247 39.96 2.91 31.46
N LEU A 248 38.66 3.11 31.21
CA LEU A 248 37.74 2.02 30.88
C LEU A 248 38.20 1.29 29.61
N ARG A 249 38.59 2.05 28.58
CA ARG A 249 39.13 1.51 27.33
C ARG A 249 40.46 0.77 27.52
N ALA A 250 41.34 1.24 28.41
CA ALA A 250 42.59 0.56 28.75
C ALA A 250 42.36 -0.77 29.49
N ILE A 251 41.29 -0.88 30.28
CA ILE A 251 40.93 -2.10 31.02
C ILE A 251 40.31 -3.14 30.08
N PHE A 252 39.36 -2.74 29.23
CA PHE A 252 38.63 -3.68 28.35
C PHE A 252 39.32 -3.92 27.00
N GLY A 253 40.33 -3.13 26.64
CA GLY A 253 41.03 -3.26 25.37
C GLY A 253 40.16 -2.98 24.14
N GLU A 254 39.00 -2.34 24.32
CA GLU A 254 38.12 -1.97 23.22
C GLU A 254 38.84 -1.00 22.28
N LYS A 255 38.98 -1.42 21.02
CA LYS A 255 39.42 -0.50 19.96
C LYS A 255 38.32 0.54 19.78
N ALA A 256 38.67 1.82 19.79
CA ALA A 256 37.71 2.83 19.35
C ALA A 256 37.43 2.54 17.90
N SER A 257 36.14 2.36 17.62
CA SER A 257 35.64 2.46 16.27
C SER A 257 35.79 3.91 15.84
N ASP A 258 36.64 4.14 14.83
CA ASP A 258 36.75 5.44 14.14
C ASP A 258 35.51 5.73 13.27
N VAL A 259 34.56 4.78 13.22
CA VAL A 259 33.28 4.91 12.52
C VAL A 259 32.12 4.96 13.50
N LYS A 260 31.07 5.70 13.13
CA LYS A 260 29.81 5.82 13.86
C LYS A 260 28.70 5.09 13.11
N ASP A 261 27.85 4.37 13.84
CA ASP A 261 26.60 3.83 13.29
C ASP A 261 25.64 4.98 12.91
N SER A 262 25.27 5.03 11.64
CA SER A 262 24.30 5.94 11.03
C SER A 262 23.28 5.18 10.18
N SER A 263 23.10 3.90 10.49
CA SER A 263 22.27 2.96 9.75
C SER A 263 20.80 3.37 9.77
N LEU A 264 20.10 3.03 8.69
CA LEU A 264 18.65 3.17 8.61
C LEU A 264 18.00 2.03 9.40
N ARG A 265 17.15 2.39 10.36
CA ARG A 265 16.38 1.46 11.19
C ARG A 265 14.89 1.61 10.97
N VAL A 266 14.15 0.54 11.19
CA VAL A 266 12.68 0.55 11.14
C VAL A 266 12.13 1.51 12.21
N PRO A 267 11.17 2.39 11.88
CA PRO A 267 10.51 3.25 12.85
C PRO A 267 9.90 2.47 14.02
N ASN A 268 9.99 3.03 15.23
CA ASN A 268 9.42 2.41 16.42
C ASN A 268 7.90 2.23 16.28
N GLY A 269 7.40 1.06 16.66
CA GLY A 269 5.97 0.74 16.60
C GLY A 269 5.47 0.28 15.23
N VAL A 270 6.34 0.25 14.21
CA VAL A 270 6.03 -0.35 12.90
C VAL A 270 6.65 -1.75 12.83
N SER A 271 5.87 -2.70 12.33
CA SER A 271 6.33 -4.03 11.94
C SER A 271 5.76 -4.37 10.57
N GLY A 272 6.49 -5.19 9.81
CA GLY A 272 6.05 -5.58 8.47
C GLY A 272 7.11 -6.38 7.73
N THR A 273 6.86 -6.61 6.45
CA THR A 273 7.74 -7.36 5.57
C THR A 273 8.36 -6.43 4.54
N VAL A 274 9.65 -6.59 4.29
CA VAL A 274 10.34 -5.87 3.22
C VAL A 274 9.91 -6.43 1.87
N ILE A 275 9.26 -5.63 1.03
CA ILE A 275 8.71 -6.09 -0.26
C ILE A 275 9.60 -5.79 -1.47
N ASP A 276 10.38 -4.72 -1.42
CA ASP A 276 11.24 -4.26 -2.51
C ASP A 276 12.42 -3.46 -1.96
N VAL A 277 13.53 -3.49 -2.70
CA VAL A 277 14.77 -2.77 -2.39
C VAL A 277 15.33 -2.21 -3.68
N GLN A 278 15.55 -0.90 -3.73
CA GLN A 278 16.10 -0.22 -4.89
C GLN A 278 17.41 0.48 -4.52
N VAL A 279 18.44 0.24 -5.32
CA VAL A 279 19.77 0.82 -5.14
C VAL A 279 20.07 1.74 -6.31
N PHE A 280 20.30 3.02 -6.01
CA PHE A 280 20.70 4.01 -7.00
C PHE A 280 22.17 4.36 -6.80
N THR A 281 23.01 3.95 -7.73
CA THR A 281 24.41 4.36 -7.81
C THR A 281 24.53 5.50 -8.83
N ARG A 282 25.31 6.54 -8.49
CA ARG A 282 25.56 7.68 -9.35
C ARG A 282 27.05 7.88 -9.56
#